data_AF-A0A9D5LKB7-F1
#
_entry.id   AF-A0A9D5LKB7-F1
#
_cell.length_a   1.000
_cell.length_b   1.000
_cell.length_c   1.000
_cell.angle_alpha   90.00
_cell.angle_beta   90.00
_cell.angle_gamma   90.00
#
_symmetry.space_group_name_H-M   'P 1'
#
loop_
_entity.id
_entity.type
_entity.pdbx_description
1 polymer ?
#
loop_
_entity_poly.entity_id
_entity_poly.type
_entity_poly.pdbx_seq_one_letter_code
_entity_poly.pdbx_strand_id
1 'polypeptide(L)'
;MEIIIGRHGTQKTPITDPTVSRQHCKVTVNGDGTYVIENLSSSGTKVDGLDIIRTTVRLNSRIQLGPSFSTTLAELIGVHAPSQTSAPKNPASTEASSGATKPRTAEVKTFDISHLRQVWEDFNSTNLEMAEEQRKTNLVRTGLGIFTMCAMPTIFFFGPVGYALTGLGVIGNIYSFAGMRNAETAEERQCRQDAFDDAWVCPNPECGHSIIAKNYKMLVRNHQSCPYCKCKYIEK
;
A
#
# COMPACT_ATOMS: atom_id res chain seq x y z
N MET A 1 14.85 -7.61 26.92
CA MET A 1 15.75 -8.30 25.96
C MET A 1 15.51 -7.69 24.59
N GLU A 2 16.57 -7.37 23.85
CA GLU A 2 16.48 -6.82 22.49
C GLU A 2 17.02 -7.81 21.46
N ILE A 3 16.37 -7.87 20.31
CA ILE A 3 16.73 -8.73 19.18
C ILE A 3 16.79 -7.84 17.95
N ILE A 4 17.94 -7.80 17.27
CA ILE A 4 18.08 -7.09 16.00
C ILE A 4 17.73 -8.07 14.88
N ILE A 5 16.83 -7.67 13.99
CA ILE A 5 16.40 -8.49 12.86
C ILE A 5 16.92 -7.87 11.59
N GLY A 6 17.64 -8.66 10.79
CA GLY A 6 18.14 -8.24 9.48
C GLY A 6 19.16 -9.23 8.92
N ARG A 7 19.74 -8.92 7.76
CA ARG A 7 20.71 -9.82 7.11
C ARG A 7 21.97 -10.07 7.96
N HIS A 8 22.31 -9.15 8.86
CA HIS A 8 23.35 -9.28 9.89
C HIS A 8 22.78 -9.01 11.29
N GLY A 9 21.54 -9.44 11.55
CA GLY A 9 20.93 -9.31 12.87
C GLY A 9 21.32 -10.45 13.82
N THR A 10 20.78 -10.40 15.03
CA THR A 10 20.97 -11.36 16.12
C THR A 10 19.80 -12.34 16.27
N GLN A 11 18.88 -12.34 15.30
CA GLN A 11 17.74 -13.26 15.29
C GLN A 11 18.18 -14.72 15.05
N LYS A 12 17.33 -15.68 15.43
CA LYS A 12 17.66 -17.11 15.31
C LYS A 12 17.62 -17.63 13.88
N THR A 13 16.73 -17.08 13.06
CA THR A 13 16.53 -17.52 11.67
C THR A 13 17.32 -16.60 10.72
N PRO A 14 18.31 -17.13 9.98
CA PRO A 14 19.12 -16.31 9.08
C PRO A 14 18.26 -15.81 7.91
N ILE A 15 18.40 -14.51 7.58
CA ILE A 15 17.72 -13.89 6.45
C ILE A 15 18.75 -13.66 5.34
N THR A 16 18.54 -14.27 4.17
CA THR A 16 19.44 -14.17 3.01
C THR A 16 18.99 -13.18 1.95
N ASP A 17 17.79 -12.60 2.09
CA ASP A 17 17.22 -11.67 1.12
C ASP A 17 18.05 -10.36 1.03
N PRO A 18 18.52 -9.96 -0.17
CA PRO A 18 19.36 -8.77 -0.35
C PRO A 18 18.59 -7.44 -0.15
N THR A 19 17.26 -7.46 -0.24
CA THR A 19 16.41 -6.28 -0.03
C THR A 19 16.23 -5.97 1.46
N VAL A 20 16.63 -6.89 2.34
CA VAL A 20 16.62 -6.73 3.78
C VAL A 20 17.95 -6.09 4.23
N SER A 21 17.84 -4.89 4.79
CA SER A 21 18.93 -4.20 5.49
C SER A 21 19.67 -5.08 6.49
N ARG A 22 20.97 -4.79 6.70
CA ARG A 22 21.85 -5.55 7.61
C ARG A 22 21.26 -5.58 9.03
N GLN A 23 20.81 -4.41 9.50
CA GLN A 23 19.98 -4.24 10.68
C GLN A 23 18.70 -3.57 10.19
N HIS A 24 17.60 -4.32 10.13
CA HIS A 24 16.38 -3.89 9.45
C HIS A 24 15.35 -3.35 10.43
N CYS A 25 15.11 -4.09 11.51
CA CYS A 25 14.25 -3.67 12.59
C CYS A 25 14.78 -4.19 13.92
N LYS A 26 14.35 -3.56 15.00
CA LYS A 26 14.68 -3.93 16.37
C LYS A 26 13.41 -4.42 17.04
N VAL A 27 13.51 -5.54 17.75
CA VAL A 27 12.41 -6.12 18.51
C VAL A 27 12.77 -6.16 19.98
N THR A 28 11.91 -5.57 20.82
CA THR A 28 12.06 -5.55 22.28
C THR A 28 10.94 -6.38 22.91
N VAL A 29 11.32 -7.31 23.79
CA VAL A 29 10.36 -8.16 24.51
C VAL A 29 9.85 -7.42 25.75
N ASN A 30 8.52 -7.28 25.90
CA ASN A 30 7.90 -6.52 27.01
C ASN A 30 7.60 -7.34 28.27
N GLY A 31 8.01 -8.60 28.39
CA GLY A 31 7.75 -9.44 29.58
C GLY A 31 6.31 -9.93 29.69
N ASP A 32 5.32 -9.15 29.24
CA ASP A 32 3.88 -9.47 29.23
C ASP A 32 3.45 -10.31 28.01
N GLY A 33 4.40 -10.96 27.33
CA GLY A 33 4.15 -11.73 26.10
C GLY A 33 3.91 -10.90 24.84
N THR A 34 4.08 -9.58 24.90
CA THR A 34 4.04 -8.66 23.75
C THR A 34 5.44 -8.25 23.31
N TYR A 35 5.56 -7.83 22.04
CA TYR A 35 6.82 -7.46 21.41
C TYR A 35 6.71 -6.08 20.78
N VAL A 36 7.66 -5.21 21.03
CA VAL A 36 7.73 -3.89 20.38
C VAL A 36 8.68 -3.98 19.21
N ILE A 37 8.18 -3.68 18.01
CA ILE A 37 8.99 -3.62 16.78
C ILE A 37 9.23 -2.16 16.43
N GLU A 38 10.49 -1.82 16.14
CA GLU A 38 10.92 -0.51 15.68
C GLU A 38 11.67 -0.67 14.35
N ASN A 39 11.24 0.07 13.33
CA ASN A 39 11.88 0.08 12.02
C ASN A 39 13.20 0.86 12.09
N LEU A 40 14.29 0.24 11.63
CA LEU A 40 15.61 0.87 11.49
C LEU A 40 16.06 0.98 10.02
N SER A 41 15.25 0.47 9.10
CA SER A 41 15.54 0.36 7.68
C SER A 41 14.94 1.52 6.89
N SER A 42 15.69 2.01 5.89
CA SER A 42 15.17 2.94 4.89
C SER A 42 14.16 2.30 3.93
N SER A 43 14.22 0.97 3.76
CA SER A 43 13.26 0.20 2.93
C SER A 43 11.88 0.03 3.59
N GLY A 44 11.75 0.40 4.87
CA GLY A 44 10.52 0.27 5.65
C GLY A 44 10.27 -1.14 6.20
N THR A 45 9.56 -1.20 7.31
CA THR A 45 9.05 -2.43 7.93
C THR A 45 7.53 -2.36 7.94
N LYS A 46 6.85 -3.44 7.53
CA LYS A 46 5.40 -3.56 7.67
C LYS A 46 5.01 -4.62 8.67
N VAL A 47 3.94 -4.36 9.41
CA VAL A 47 3.31 -5.33 10.31
C VAL A 47 1.85 -5.45 9.90
N ASP A 48 1.41 -6.68 9.64
CA ASP A 48 0.04 -6.99 9.23
C ASP A 48 -0.43 -6.14 8.02
N GLY A 49 0.51 -5.79 7.14
CA GLY A 49 0.29 -4.98 5.93
C GLY A 49 0.45 -3.45 6.10
N LEU A 50 0.57 -2.95 7.33
CA LEU A 50 0.73 -1.52 7.63
C LEU A 50 2.19 -1.14 7.81
N ASP A 51 2.64 -0.05 7.17
CA ASP A 51 3.98 0.50 7.41
C ASP A 51 4.08 1.08 8.83
N ILE A 52 5.15 0.71 9.54
CA ILE A 52 5.36 1.13 10.93
C ILE A 52 6.72 1.81 11.12
N ILE A 53 6.74 2.79 12.00
CA ILE A 53 7.97 3.32 12.61
C ILE A 53 8.24 2.54 13.90
N ARG A 54 7.20 2.40 14.74
CA ARG A 54 7.24 1.61 15.97
C ARG A 54 5.83 1.13 16.32
N THR A 55 5.67 -0.15 16.66
CA THR A 55 4.37 -0.71 17.08
C THR A 55 4.55 -1.89 18.04
N THR A 56 3.50 -2.23 18.79
CA THR A 56 3.45 -3.40 19.65
C THR A 56 2.69 -4.52 18.94
N VAL A 57 3.29 -5.70 18.86
CA VAL A 57 2.78 -6.86 18.12
C VAL A 57 2.79 -8.12 18.98
N ARG A 58 2.14 -9.17 18.46
CA ARG A 58 2.17 -10.52 19.02
C ARG A 58 3.00 -11.45 18.13
N LEU A 59 3.31 -12.63 18.65
CA LEU A 59 4.12 -13.66 17.94
C LEU A 59 3.56 -14.04 16.56
N ASN A 60 2.23 -14.02 16.41
CA ASN A 60 1.55 -14.43 15.18
C ASN A 60 1.41 -13.30 14.14
N SER A 61 1.84 -12.08 14.47
CA SER A 61 1.77 -10.97 13.52
C SER A 61 2.72 -11.20 12.35
N ARG A 62 2.24 -10.89 11.14
CA ARG A 62 3.00 -11.00 9.90
C ARG A 62 3.87 -9.77 9.76
N ILE A 63 5.18 -9.97 9.63
CA ILE A 63 6.15 -8.92 9.43
C ILE A 63 6.66 -9.00 8.00
N GLN A 64 6.76 -7.85 7.37
CA GLN A 64 7.42 -7.69 6.09
C GLN A 64 8.62 -6.78 6.27
N LEU A 65 9.79 -7.25 5.84
CA LEU A 65 11.06 -6.53 5.87
C LEU A 65 11.41 -6.16 4.43
N GLY A 66 11.35 -4.87 4.11
CA GLY A 66 11.55 -4.41 2.74
C GLY A 66 10.50 -4.93 1.76
N PRO A 67 10.79 -4.92 0.44
CA PRO A 67 9.80 -5.18 -0.59
C PRO A 67 9.40 -6.65 -0.74
N SER A 68 10.28 -7.62 -0.47
CA SER A 68 10.06 -9.04 -0.85
C SER A 68 10.02 -10.03 0.31
N PHE A 69 10.56 -9.70 1.48
CA PHE A 69 10.68 -10.67 2.58
C PHE A 69 9.52 -10.54 3.57
N SER A 70 8.66 -11.55 3.67
CA SER A 70 7.60 -11.62 4.68
C SER A 70 7.66 -12.93 5.46
N THR A 71 7.52 -12.84 6.77
CA THR A 71 7.54 -13.98 7.70
C THR A 71 6.72 -13.61 8.95
N THR A 72 6.54 -14.55 9.88
CA THR A 72 5.89 -14.26 11.17
C THR A 72 6.95 -13.95 12.23
N LEU A 73 6.59 -13.17 13.25
CA LEU A 73 7.52 -12.87 14.34
C LEU A 73 7.98 -14.15 15.06
N ALA A 74 7.08 -15.12 15.20
CA ALA A 74 7.36 -16.43 15.79
C ALA A 74 8.52 -17.16 15.09
N GLU A 75 8.56 -17.14 13.77
CA GLU A 75 9.59 -17.78 12.95
C GLU A 75 10.95 -17.07 13.08
N LEU A 76 10.95 -15.74 13.25
CA LEU A 76 12.19 -14.96 13.42
C LEU A 76 12.81 -15.13 14.81
N ILE A 77 11.98 -15.25 15.86
CA ILE A 77 12.42 -15.43 17.25
C ILE A 77 12.62 -16.92 17.59
N GLY A 78 12.24 -17.83 16.68
CA GLY A 78 12.34 -19.28 16.85
C GLY A 78 11.47 -19.81 17.98
N VAL A 79 10.25 -19.26 18.11
CA VAL A 79 9.20 -19.78 19.00
C VAL A 79 8.22 -20.53 18.10
N HIS A 80 8.35 -21.85 18.05
CA HIS A 80 7.44 -22.69 17.27
C HIS A 80 6.03 -22.67 17.89
N ALA A 81 5.08 -22.01 17.22
CA ALA A 81 3.66 -22.31 17.32
C ALA A 81 3.29 -23.22 16.12
N PRO A 82 2.47 -24.27 16.29
CA PRO A 82 2.34 -25.33 15.30
C PRO A 82 1.41 -24.91 14.16
N SER A 83 1.91 -24.86 12.92
CA SER A 83 1.09 -25.16 11.73
C SER A 83 1.94 -25.64 10.55
N GLN A 84 1.87 -26.96 10.33
CA GLN A 84 1.89 -27.65 9.02
C GLN A 84 3.23 -27.84 8.28
N THR A 85 3.84 -28.96 8.64
CA THR A 85 4.55 -29.98 7.85
C THR A 85 4.56 -29.83 6.33
N SER A 86 5.76 -29.61 5.79
CA SER A 86 6.18 -29.98 4.44
C SER A 86 6.48 -31.48 4.34
N ALA A 87 5.84 -32.21 3.43
CA ALA A 87 6.38 -33.45 2.84
C ALA A 87 5.74 -33.69 1.47
N PRO A 88 6.51 -34.13 0.46
CA PRO A 88 6.39 -35.55 0.09
C PRO A 88 7.68 -36.23 -0.41
N LYS A 89 7.86 -37.50 -0.05
CA LYS A 89 8.65 -38.50 -0.80
C LYS A 89 7.95 -39.87 -0.66
N ASN A 90 7.52 -40.42 -1.80
CA ASN A 90 6.88 -41.74 -2.06
C ASN A 90 7.89 -42.91 -1.98
N PRO A 91 7.56 -44.24 -2.11
CA PRO A 91 6.40 -44.86 -2.82
C PRO A 91 5.76 -46.18 -2.26
N ALA A 92 4.68 -46.64 -2.94
CA ALA A 92 4.11 -48.01 -3.08
C ALA A 92 3.38 -48.64 -1.87
N SER A 93 2.12 -49.10 -1.96
CA SER A 93 1.64 -50.21 -2.80
C SER A 93 0.18 -50.10 -3.29
N THR A 94 -0.11 -50.96 -4.25
CA THR A 94 -1.15 -51.05 -5.29
C THR A 94 -2.45 -51.75 -4.87
N GLU A 95 -3.59 -51.38 -5.48
CA GLU A 95 -4.69 -52.24 -6.02
C GLU A 95 -5.87 -51.32 -6.45
N ALA A 96 -6.00 -50.96 -7.74
CA ALA A 96 -6.89 -51.54 -8.79
C ALA A 96 -8.40 -51.41 -8.45
N SER A 97 -9.31 -50.79 -9.23
CA SER A 97 -9.50 -50.54 -10.67
C SER A 97 -10.54 -49.39 -10.83
N SER A 98 -10.93 -48.81 -11.95
CA SER A 98 -10.45 -48.58 -13.32
C SER A 98 -11.54 -47.67 -13.94
N GLY A 99 -11.17 -46.66 -14.73
CA GLY A 99 -12.17 -45.73 -15.27
C GLY A 99 -11.60 -44.51 -16.02
N ALA A 100 -10.93 -44.78 -17.13
CA ALA A 100 -10.65 -43.85 -18.25
C ALA A 100 -9.60 -42.71 -18.05
N THR A 101 -8.46 -42.97 -18.67
CA THR A 101 -7.29 -42.14 -18.97
C THR A 101 -7.58 -40.85 -19.76
N LYS A 102 -7.04 -39.71 -19.29
CA LYS A 102 -6.35 -38.73 -20.16
C LYS A 102 -5.38 -37.85 -19.35
N PRO A 103 -4.07 -37.82 -19.68
CA PRO A 103 -3.13 -36.91 -19.05
C PRO A 103 -3.28 -35.51 -19.67
N ARG A 104 -3.73 -34.51 -18.91
CA ARG A 104 -3.60 -33.10 -19.31
C ARG A 104 -2.30 -32.56 -18.72
N THR A 105 -1.33 -32.40 -19.60
CA THR A 105 -0.32 -31.33 -19.55
C THR A 105 -0.95 -30.09 -18.91
N ALA A 106 -0.37 -29.59 -17.82
CA ALA A 106 -0.82 -28.37 -17.16
C ALA A 106 -0.64 -27.18 -18.11
N GLU A 107 -1.70 -26.87 -18.83
CA GLU A 107 -1.82 -25.75 -19.75
C GLU A 107 -1.74 -24.46 -18.92
N VAL A 108 -0.65 -23.70 -19.09
CA VAL A 108 -0.46 -22.41 -18.40
C VAL A 108 -1.55 -21.45 -18.88
N LYS A 109 -2.62 -21.30 -18.09
CA LYS A 109 -3.72 -20.38 -18.38
C LYS A 109 -3.15 -18.96 -18.48
N THR A 110 -3.33 -18.34 -19.63
CA THR A 110 -2.93 -16.97 -19.92
C THR A 110 -4.15 -16.07 -19.85
N PHE A 111 -4.02 -14.93 -19.19
CA PHE A 111 -5.13 -13.99 -18.99
C PHE A 111 -4.74 -12.60 -19.45
N ASP A 112 -5.70 -11.93 -20.10
CA ASP A 112 -5.55 -10.57 -20.58
C ASP A 112 -5.74 -9.56 -19.43
N ILE A 113 -4.74 -8.71 -19.23
CA ILE A 113 -4.74 -7.68 -18.19
C ILE A 113 -5.13 -6.29 -18.71
N SER A 114 -5.60 -6.17 -19.94
CA SER A 114 -6.03 -4.89 -20.52
C SER A 114 -7.18 -4.23 -19.75
N HIS A 115 -8.10 -5.01 -19.18
CA HIS A 115 -9.16 -4.47 -18.32
C HIS A 115 -8.62 -3.83 -17.04
N LEU A 116 -7.56 -4.39 -16.45
CA LEU A 116 -6.89 -3.80 -15.28
C LEU A 116 -6.25 -2.46 -15.64
N ARG A 117 -5.75 -2.31 -16.87
CA ARG A 117 -5.22 -1.02 -17.32
C ARG A 117 -6.29 0.07 -17.23
N GLN A 118 -7.49 -0.23 -17.72
CA GLN A 118 -8.61 0.71 -17.69
C GLN A 118 -9.02 1.04 -16.26
N VAL A 119 -9.17 0.03 -15.39
CA VAL A 119 -9.48 0.24 -13.95
C VAL A 119 -8.44 1.14 -13.27
N TRP A 120 -7.15 0.93 -13.56
CA TRP A 120 -6.08 1.76 -13.02
C TRP A 120 -6.08 3.17 -13.61
N GLU A 121 -6.27 3.32 -14.92
CA GLU A 121 -6.33 4.64 -15.59
C GLU A 121 -7.52 5.46 -15.08
N ASP A 122 -8.69 4.86 -14.90
CA ASP A 122 -9.89 5.52 -14.36
C ASP A 122 -9.68 5.98 -12.91
N PHE A 123 -9.16 5.10 -12.04
CA PHE A 123 -8.84 5.46 -10.65
C PHE A 123 -7.75 6.54 -10.57
N ASN A 124 -6.70 6.42 -11.37
CA ASN A 124 -5.57 7.34 -11.35
C ASN A 124 -5.92 8.73 -11.93
N SER A 125 -6.69 8.79 -13.01
CA SER A 125 -7.16 10.05 -13.61
C SER A 125 -8.06 10.81 -12.66
N THR A 126 -9.03 10.13 -12.02
CA THR A 126 -9.90 10.73 -10.99
C THR A 126 -9.07 11.31 -9.85
N ASN A 127 -8.08 10.56 -9.33
CA ASN A 127 -7.19 11.04 -8.27
C ASN A 127 -6.34 12.24 -8.67
N LEU A 128 -5.84 12.28 -9.91
CA LEU A 128 -5.09 13.40 -10.45
C LEU A 128 -5.96 14.65 -10.60
N GLU A 129 -7.19 14.50 -11.10
CA GLU A 129 -8.14 15.58 -11.27
C GLU A 129 -8.48 16.25 -9.93
N MET A 130 -8.83 15.46 -8.91
CA MET A 130 -9.12 16.01 -7.58
C MET A 130 -7.89 16.67 -6.94
N ALA A 131 -6.69 16.12 -7.14
CA ALA A 131 -5.47 16.74 -6.66
C ALA A 131 -5.19 18.09 -7.37
N GLU A 132 -5.49 18.19 -8.66
CA GLU A 132 -5.36 19.44 -9.42
C GLU A 132 -6.39 20.48 -8.99
N GLU A 133 -7.65 20.08 -8.77
CA GLU A 133 -8.70 20.96 -8.25
C GLU A 133 -8.36 21.49 -6.86
N GLN A 134 -7.87 20.62 -5.97
CA GLN A 134 -7.38 21.03 -4.65
C GLN A 134 -6.20 21.99 -4.77
N ARG A 135 -5.27 21.76 -5.71
CA ARG A 135 -4.14 22.66 -5.96
C ARG A 135 -4.62 24.03 -6.46
N LYS A 136 -5.55 24.09 -7.42
CA LYS A 136 -6.14 25.34 -7.93
C LYS A 136 -6.86 26.10 -6.82
N THR A 137 -7.68 25.40 -6.02
CA THR A 137 -8.40 25.98 -4.88
C THR A 137 -7.43 26.53 -3.84
N ASN A 138 -6.39 25.77 -3.48
CA ASN A 138 -5.35 26.23 -2.55
C ASN A 138 -4.57 27.42 -3.11
N LEU A 139 -4.27 27.45 -4.41
CA LEU A 139 -3.55 28.55 -5.05
C LEU A 139 -4.39 29.83 -5.08
N VAL A 140 -5.67 29.73 -5.45
CA VAL A 140 -6.62 30.86 -5.42
C VAL A 140 -6.76 31.40 -4.00
N ARG A 141 -6.91 30.52 -3.01
CA ARG A 141 -6.99 30.89 -1.59
C ARG A 141 -5.74 31.63 -1.11
N THR A 142 -4.56 31.08 -1.40
CA THR A 142 -3.29 31.71 -1.01
C THR A 142 -3.09 33.05 -1.73
N GLY A 143 -3.41 33.14 -3.02
CA GLY A 143 -3.32 34.39 -3.79
C GLY A 143 -4.23 35.50 -3.25
N LEU A 144 -5.49 35.18 -2.98
CA LEU A 144 -6.46 36.12 -2.36
C LEU A 144 -6.04 36.53 -0.94
N GLY A 145 -5.49 35.60 -0.16
CA GLY A 145 -4.97 35.87 1.18
C GLY A 145 -3.79 36.85 1.17
N ILE A 146 -2.81 36.63 0.28
CA ILE A 146 -1.67 37.55 0.09
C ILE A 146 -2.17 38.93 -0.34
N PHE A 147 -3.11 38.98 -1.30
CA PHE A 147 -3.70 40.24 -1.74
C PHE A 147 -4.35 41.01 -0.58
N THR A 148 -5.15 40.36 0.27
CA THR A 148 -5.74 41.01 1.44
C THR A 148 -4.72 41.50 2.46
N MET A 149 -3.64 40.73 2.69
CA MET A 149 -2.57 41.13 3.60
C MET A 149 -1.82 42.36 3.10
N CYS A 150 -1.58 42.47 1.79
CA CYS A 150 -0.98 43.64 1.18
C CYS A 150 -1.93 44.85 1.11
N ALA A 151 -3.24 44.63 1.00
CA ALA A 151 -4.23 45.70 0.94
C ALA A 151 -4.46 46.38 2.30
N MET A 152 -4.35 45.65 3.41
CA MET A 152 -4.61 46.20 4.76
C MET A 152 -3.76 47.44 5.11
N PRO A 153 -2.43 47.46 4.93
CA PRO A 153 -1.62 48.66 5.17
C PRO A 153 -1.98 49.86 4.29
N THR A 154 -2.55 49.63 3.10
CA THR A 154 -2.93 50.71 2.18
C THR A 154 -4.07 51.59 2.72
N ILE A 155 -4.83 51.10 3.70
CA ILE A 155 -5.86 51.89 4.40
C ILE A 155 -5.26 53.14 5.05
N PHE A 156 -4.07 53.02 5.66
CA PHE A 156 -3.39 54.14 6.32
C PHE A 156 -2.89 55.21 5.35
N PHE A 157 -2.52 54.81 4.12
CA PHE A 157 -1.94 55.71 3.12
C PHE A 157 -2.96 56.26 2.13
N PHE A 158 -3.97 55.47 1.76
CA PHE A 158 -4.91 55.75 0.67
C PHE A 158 -6.38 55.79 1.13
N GLY A 159 -6.64 55.69 2.44
CA GLY A 159 -7.95 55.94 3.07
C GLY A 159 -9.10 55.15 2.40
N PRO A 160 -10.12 55.83 1.82
CA PRO A 160 -11.29 55.17 1.21
C PRO A 160 -10.94 54.11 0.16
N VAL A 161 -9.89 54.33 -0.62
CA VAL A 161 -9.45 53.38 -1.66
C VAL A 161 -8.91 52.10 -1.04
N GLY A 162 -8.17 52.20 0.07
CA GLY A 162 -7.67 51.04 0.81
C GLY A 162 -8.78 50.20 1.41
N TYR A 163 -9.85 50.83 1.92
CA TYR A 163 -11.03 50.12 2.41
C TYR A 163 -11.74 49.33 1.30
N ALA A 164 -11.89 49.91 0.11
CA ALA A 164 -12.50 49.23 -1.03
C ALA A 164 -11.68 48.00 -1.48
N LEU A 165 -10.35 48.14 -1.60
CA LEU A 165 -9.45 47.05 -1.98
C LEU A 165 -9.47 45.89 -0.97
N THR A 166 -9.43 46.23 0.32
CA THR A 166 -9.47 45.25 1.40
C THR A 166 -10.83 44.53 1.42
N GLY A 167 -11.93 45.25 1.24
CA GLY A 167 -13.28 44.69 1.16
C GLY A 167 -13.42 43.66 0.03
N LEU A 168 -12.93 43.99 -1.17
CA LEU A 168 -12.92 43.07 -2.31
C LEU A 168 -12.13 41.79 -2.02
N GLY A 169 -10.96 41.92 -1.39
CA GLY A 169 -10.15 40.76 -1.02
C GLY A 169 -10.82 39.89 0.05
N VAL A 170 -11.48 40.48 1.04
CA VAL A 170 -12.22 39.73 2.08
C VAL A 170 -13.41 38.99 1.47
N ILE A 171 -14.18 39.63 0.57
CA ILE A 171 -15.29 38.98 -0.15
C ILE A 171 -14.77 37.79 -0.97
N GLY A 172 -13.64 37.95 -1.67
CA GLY A 172 -13.00 36.87 -2.42
C GLY A 172 -12.57 35.69 -1.53
N ASN A 173 -12.02 35.96 -0.34
CA ASN A 173 -11.67 34.91 0.63
C ASN A 173 -12.92 34.16 1.13
N ILE A 174 -14.02 34.86 1.41
CA ILE A 174 -15.30 34.25 1.83
C ILE A 174 -15.84 33.33 0.71
N TYR A 175 -15.80 33.78 -0.54
CA TYR A 175 -16.22 32.97 -1.69
C TYR A 175 -15.36 31.71 -1.86
N SER A 176 -14.03 31.84 -1.77
CA SER A 176 -13.11 30.70 -1.80
C SER A 176 -13.35 29.71 -0.66
N PHE A 177 -13.67 30.21 0.54
CA PHE A 177 -14.00 29.36 1.69
C PHE A 177 -15.31 28.60 1.51
N ALA A 178 -16.35 29.23 0.97
CA ALA A 178 -17.60 28.55 0.64
C ALA A 178 -17.39 27.43 -0.39
N GLY A 179 -16.50 27.62 -1.37
CA GLY A 179 -16.13 26.59 -2.35
C GLY A 179 -15.44 25.35 -1.75
N MET A 180 -14.73 25.49 -0.62
CA MET A 180 -14.12 24.35 0.08
C MET A 180 -15.12 23.43 0.78
N ARG A 181 -16.39 23.83 0.94
CA ARG A 181 -17.41 22.95 1.52
C ARG A 181 -17.73 21.75 0.63
N ASN A 182 -17.34 21.82 -0.65
CA ASN A 182 -17.40 20.71 -1.59
C ASN A 182 -16.10 19.89 -1.62
N ALA A 183 -15.18 20.09 -0.66
CA ALA A 183 -13.99 19.27 -0.55
C ALA A 183 -14.38 17.83 -0.23
N GLU A 184 -13.83 16.90 -0.99
CA GLU A 184 -14.02 15.48 -0.79
C GLU A 184 -13.73 15.08 0.66
N THR A 185 -14.66 14.34 1.25
CA THR A 185 -14.54 13.83 2.61
C THR A 185 -13.55 12.66 2.68
N ALA A 186 -13.01 12.41 3.87
CA ALA A 186 -12.13 11.25 4.07
C ALA A 186 -12.84 9.92 3.77
N GLU A 187 -14.15 9.83 4.02
CA GLU A 187 -14.97 8.65 3.77
C GLU A 187 -15.16 8.40 2.27
N GLU A 188 -15.46 9.42 1.47
CA GLU A 188 -15.58 9.29 0.00
C GLU A 188 -14.27 8.81 -0.63
N ARG A 189 -13.15 9.36 -0.16
CA ARG A 189 -11.82 8.92 -0.58
C ARG A 189 -11.56 7.45 -0.23
N GLN A 190 -11.97 7.01 0.96
CA GLN A 190 -11.84 5.62 1.38
C GLN A 190 -12.71 4.70 0.53
N CYS A 191 -13.98 5.07 0.28
CA CYS A 191 -14.88 4.30 -0.57
C CYS A 191 -14.33 4.13 -2.00
N ARG A 192 -13.70 5.16 -2.57
CA ARG A 192 -13.03 5.05 -3.87
C ARG A 192 -11.83 4.10 -3.84
N GLN A 193 -11.07 4.11 -2.76
CA GLN A 193 -9.94 3.18 -2.58
C GLN A 193 -10.42 1.74 -2.47
N ASP A 194 -11.48 1.50 -1.69
CA ASP A 194 -12.07 0.17 -1.52
C ASP A 194 -12.65 -0.34 -2.84
N ALA A 195 -13.36 0.51 -3.59
CA ALA A 195 -13.88 0.16 -4.93
C ALA A 195 -12.76 -0.18 -5.92
N PHE A 196 -11.61 0.50 -5.84
CA PHE A 196 -10.44 0.15 -6.63
C PHE A 196 -9.85 -1.19 -6.18
N ASP A 197 -9.68 -1.41 -4.88
CA ASP A 197 -9.09 -2.63 -4.33
C ASP A 197 -9.97 -3.87 -4.65
N ASP A 198 -11.29 -3.72 -4.66
CA ASP A 198 -12.25 -4.75 -5.09
C ASP A 198 -12.15 -5.08 -6.59
N ALA A 199 -11.93 -4.07 -7.43
CA ALA A 199 -11.72 -4.25 -8.87
C ALA A 199 -10.29 -4.72 -9.22
N TRP A 200 -9.32 -4.51 -8.33
CA TRP A 200 -7.90 -4.78 -8.53
C TRP A 200 -7.50 -6.21 -8.14
N VAL A 201 -8.20 -7.18 -8.72
CA VAL A 201 -8.03 -8.61 -8.43
C VAL A 201 -7.51 -9.40 -9.63
N CYS A 202 -6.93 -10.56 -9.35
CA CYS A 202 -6.44 -11.45 -10.40
C CYS A 202 -7.59 -11.90 -11.33
N PRO A 203 -7.45 -11.81 -12.67
CA PRO A 203 -8.50 -12.19 -13.63
C PRO A 203 -8.82 -13.68 -13.67
N ASN A 204 -8.04 -14.52 -13.00
CA ASN A 204 -8.34 -15.94 -12.91
C ASN A 204 -9.50 -16.16 -11.92
N PRO A 205 -10.66 -16.70 -12.35
CA PRO A 205 -11.81 -16.94 -11.47
C PRO A 205 -11.51 -17.91 -10.33
N GLU A 206 -10.49 -18.75 -10.45
CA GLU A 206 -10.05 -19.67 -9.39
C GLU A 206 -9.17 -18.99 -8.32
N CYS A 207 -8.65 -17.79 -8.59
CA CYS A 207 -7.69 -17.12 -7.70
C CYS A 207 -8.32 -16.04 -6.84
N GLY A 208 -9.01 -15.08 -7.47
CA GLY A 208 -9.70 -13.96 -6.78
C GLY A 208 -8.85 -13.11 -5.81
N HIS A 209 -7.52 -13.26 -5.80
CA HIS A 209 -6.65 -12.54 -4.88
C HIS A 209 -6.31 -11.15 -5.42
N SER A 210 -6.18 -10.19 -4.51
CA SER A 210 -5.75 -8.83 -4.85
C SER A 210 -4.32 -8.81 -5.38
N ILE A 211 -4.08 -7.92 -6.34
CA ILE A 211 -2.79 -7.81 -7.01
C ILE A 211 -1.84 -6.95 -6.15
N ILE A 212 -0.65 -7.48 -5.85
CA ILE A 212 0.35 -6.84 -4.98
C ILE A 212 0.81 -5.48 -5.53
N ALA A 213 0.98 -5.38 -6.85
CA ALA A 213 1.40 -4.15 -7.50
C ALA A 213 0.22 -3.18 -7.58
N LYS A 214 0.27 -2.06 -6.85
CA LYS A 214 -0.76 -1.00 -6.90
C LYS A 214 -0.72 -0.12 -8.16
N ASN A 215 0.15 -0.43 -9.11
CA ASN A 215 0.33 0.36 -10.32
C ASN A 215 0.43 -0.57 -11.53
N TYR A 216 -0.34 -0.26 -12.58
CA TYR A 216 -0.37 -1.05 -13.80
C TYR A 216 1.02 -1.22 -14.45
N LYS A 217 1.82 -0.14 -14.53
CA LYS A 217 3.18 -0.19 -15.09
C LYS A 217 4.10 -1.10 -14.26
N MET A 218 3.92 -1.13 -12.94
CA MET A 218 4.68 -2.01 -12.05
C MET A 218 4.24 -3.47 -12.20
N LEU A 219 2.94 -3.72 -12.44
CA LEU A 219 2.41 -5.05 -12.72
C LEU A 219 3.08 -5.64 -13.97
N VAL A 220 3.05 -4.90 -15.10
CA VAL A 220 3.64 -5.35 -16.36
C VAL A 220 5.16 -5.55 -16.26
N ARG A 221 5.86 -4.65 -15.57
CA ARG A 221 7.34 -4.67 -15.49
C ARG A 221 7.88 -5.73 -14.53
N ASN A 222 7.30 -5.85 -13.34
CA ASN A 222 7.88 -6.62 -12.24
C ASN A 222 7.12 -7.93 -11.94
N HIS A 223 5.86 -8.05 -12.37
CA HIS A 223 4.98 -9.16 -12.00
C HIS A 223 4.25 -9.71 -13.23
N GLN A 224 4.97 -10.44 -14.10
CA GLN A 224 4.41 -11.05 -15.32
C GLN A 224 3.51 -12.29 -15.06
N SER A 225 3.40 -12.73 -13.81
CA SER A 225 2.55 -13.85 -13.40
C SER A 225 2.06 -13.67 -11.96
N CYS A 226 0.88 -14.23 -11.65
CA CYS A 226 0.35 -14.21 -10.29
C CYS A 226 1.16 -15.09 -9.34
N PRO A 227 1.51 -14.63 -8.12
CA PRO A 227 2.21 -15.45 -7.13
C PRO A 227 1.35 -16.60 -6.56
N TYR A 228 0.02 -16.48 -6.61
CA TYR A 228 -0.91 -17.49 -6.09
C TYR A 228 -1.30 -18.51 -7.17
N CYS A 229 -1.87 -18.06 -8.31
CA CYS A 229 -2.30 -18.98 -9.38
C CYS A 229 -1.22 -19.38 -10.40
N LYS A 230 -0.07 -18.70 -10.44
CA LYS A 230 0.97 -18.88 -11.49
C LYS A 230 0.45 -18.68 -12.93
N CYS A 231 -0.74 -18.14 -13.07
CA CYS A 231 -1.35 -17.69 -14.30
C CYS A 231 -0.49 -16.55 -14.89
N LYS A 232 -0.30 -16.56 -16.21
CA LYS A 232 0.57 -15.60 -16.92
C LYS A 232 -0.26 -14.45 -17.45
N TYR A 233 0.20 -13.22 -17.22
CA TYR A 233 -0.46 -12.02 -17.72
C TYR A 233 0.00 -11.70 -19.14
N ILE A 234 -0.94 -11.37 -20.00
CA ILE A 234 -0.70 -10.93 -21.38
C ILE A 234 -1.39 -9.58 -21.56
N GLU A 235 -0.71 -8.63 -22.20
CA GLU A 235 -1.32 -7.39 -22.71
C GLU A 235 -1.56 -7.62 -24.21
N LYS A 236 -2.81 -7.49 -24.65
CA LYS A 236 -3.19 -7.65 -26.06
C LYS A 236 -3.43 -6.30 -26.73
#